data_AF-A0A9X8T2L0-F1
#
_entry.id   AF-A0A9X8T2L0-F1
#
_cell.length_a   1.000
_cell.length_b   1.000
_cell.length_c   1.000
_cell.angle_alpha   90.00
_cell.angle_beta   90.00
_cell.angle_gamma   90.00
#
_symmetry.space_group_name_H-M   'P 1'
#
loop_
_entity.id
_entity.type
_entity.pdbx_description
1 polymer ?
#
loop_
_entity_poly.entity_id
_entity_poly.type
_entity_poly.pdbx_seq_one_letter_code
_entity_poly.pdbx_strand_id
1 'polypeptide(L)'
;MDFLTGDFHPAFWPMFSPHRYTISQENQALEEVKQASYKRIDIAMTHLDGLIGDSGHVYHDQRTIADAYAYVMALWSQKTPKSYENYPHLAAFMAKMAEDAAVKKVTAAAH
;
A
#
# COMPACT_ATOMS: atom_id res chain seq x y z
N MET A 1 -5.85 8.64 -10.28
CA MET A 1 -4.93 9.24 -9.29
C MET A 1 -5.64 9.49 -7.97
N ASP A 2 -6.88 9.98 -8.00
CA ASP A 2 -7.69 10.28 -6.81
C ASP A 2 -7.81 9.13 -5.81
N PHE A 3 -7.97 7.89 -6.29
CA PHE A 3 -7.97 6.70 -5.41
C PHE A 3 -6.65 6.56 -4.63
N LEU A 4 -5.50 6.68 -5.29
CA LEU A 4 -4.20 6.45 -4.66
C LEU A 4 -3.91 7.49 -3.56
N THR A 5 -4.27 8.76 -3.80
CA THR A 5 -4.03 9.86 -2.87
C THR A 5 -5.14 10.05 -1.83
N GLY A 6 -6.40 9.78 -2.20
CA GLY A 6 -7.58 10.04 -1.39
C GLY A 6 -8.08 8.85 -0.57
N ASP A 7 -7.84 7.62 -1.04
CA ASP A 7 -8.33 6.41 -0.37
C ASP A 7 -7.20 5.49 0.07
N PHE A 8 -6.30 5.14 -0.85
CA PHE A 8 -5.25 4.15 -0.61
C PHE A 8 -4.21 4.66 0.39
N HIS A 9 -3.60 5.83 0.16
CA HIS A 9 -2.64 6.40 1.08
C HIS A 9 -3.26 6.66 2.47
N PRO A 10 -4.45 7.28 2.61
CA PRO A 10 -5.06 7.51 3.92
C PRO A 10 -5.44 6.25 4.68
N ALA A 11 -5.66 5.11 4.01
CA ALA A 11 -5.94 3.84 4.69
C ALA A 11 -4.83 3.44 5.67
N PHE A 12 -3.57 3.84 5.42
CA PHE A 12 -2.44 3.54 6.29
C PHE A 12 -2.24 4.55 7.43
N TRP A 13 -2.94 5.69 7.44
CA TRP A 13 -2.71 6.74 8.44
C TRP A 13 -2.93 6.27 9.89
N PRO A 14 -3.98 5.49 10.23
CA PRO A 14 -4.14 5.01 11.61
C PRO A 14 -3.07 3.98 12.01
N MET A 15 -2.47 3.27 11.05
CA MET A 15 -1.33 2.38 11.32
C MET A 15 -0.07 3.18 11.68
N PHE A 16 0.23 4.24 10.92
CA PHE A 16 1.43 5.04 11.10
C PHE A 16 1.32 6.10 12.20
N SER A 17 0.11 6.59 12.49
CA SER A 17 -0.15 7.66 13.45
C SER A 17 -1.41 7.38 14.29
N PRO A 18 -1.43 6.27 15.07
CA PRO A 18 -2.62 5.83 15.79
C PRO A 18 -3.13 6.85 16.81
N HIS A 19 -2.23 7.66 17.38
CA HIS A 19 -2.55 8.72 18.34
C HIS A 19 -3.47 9.83 17.77
N ARG A 20 -3.65 9.90 16.45
CA ARG A 20 -4.59 10.85 15.81
C ARG A 20 -6.03 10.33 15.75
N TYR A 21 -6.26 9.07 16.13
CA TYR A 21 -7.52 8.36 15.97
C TYR A 21 -8.11 7.84 17.29
N THR A 22 -7.51 8.23 18.42
CA THR A 22 -8.04 7.98 19.75
C THR A 22 -7.63 9.12 20.68
N ILE A 23 -8.43 9.39 21.72
CA ILE A 23 -8.08 10.33 22.79
C ILE A 23 -7.31 9.67 23.94
N SER A 24 -7.32 8.32 24.00
CA SER A 24 -6.57 7.57 25.00
C SER A 24 -5.08 7.58 24.66
N GLN A 25 -4.24 7.78 25.67
CA GLN A 25 -2.78 7.69 25.55
C GLN A 25 -2.26 6.31 25.96
N GLU A 26 -3.15 5.38 26.29
CA GLU A 26 -2.77 4.03 26.66
C GLU A 26 -2.23 3.26 25.45
N ASN A 27 -1.12 2.54 25.65
CA ASN A 27 -0.51 1.73 24.60
C ASN A 27 -1.49 0.72 23.99
N GLN A 28 -2.39 0.17 24.81
CA GLN A 28 -3.41 -0.77 24.37
C GLN A 28 -4.39 -0.13 23.37
N ALA A 29 -4.87 1.08 23.67
CA ALA A 29 -5.76 1.81 22.76
C ALA A 29 -5.08 2.18 21.44
N LEU A 30 -3.79 2.52 21.47
CA LEU A 30 -3.02 2.77 20.25
C LEU A 30 -2.85 1.51 19.39
N GLU A 31 -2.70 0.34 20.02
CA GLU A 31 -2.61 -0.94 19.32
C GLU A 31 -3.95 -1.34 18.71
N GLU A 32 -5.07 -1.14 19.42
CA GLU A 32 -6.41 -1.37 18.88
C GLU A 32 -6.71 -0.53 17.63
N VAL A 33 -6.27 0.73 17.61
CA VAL A 33 -6.35 1.58 16.41
C VAL A 33 -5.56 0.99 15.24
N LYS A 34 -4.33 0.50 15.48
CA LYS A 34 -3.54 -0.17 14.42
C LYS A 34 -4.24 -1.43 13.94
N GLN A 35 -4.78 -2.25 14.84
CA GLN A 35 -5.50 -3.46 14.44
C GLN A 35 -6.75 -3.15 13.60
N ALA A 36 -7.52 -2.13 13.99
CA ALA A 36 -8.65 -1.65 13.21
C ALA A 36 -8.24 -1.16 11.81
N SER A 37 -7.06 -0.53 11.70
CA SER A 37 -6.52 -0.04 10.43
C SER A 37 -6.30 -1.15 9.40
N TYR A 38 -5.93 -2.36 9.83
CA TYR A 38 -5.63 -3.48 8.93
C TYR A 38 -6.82 -3.86 8.05
N LYS A 39 -8.05 -3.77 8.59
CA LYS A 39 -9.27 -4.01 7.80
C LYS A 39 -9.44 -2.96 6.70
N ARG A 40 -9.14 -1.69 7.00
CA ARG A 40 -9.25 -0.61 6.00
C ARG A 40 -8.17 -0.73 4.93
N ILE A 41 -6.95 -1.10 5.32
CA ILE A 41 -5.84 -1.38 4.42
C ILE A 41 -6.20 -2.56 3.51
N ASP A 42 -6.74 -3.66 4.05
CA ASP A 42 -7.13 -4.83 3.26
C ASP A 42 -8.17 -4.49 2.17
N ILE A 43 -9.16 -3.65 2.49
CA ILE A 43 -10.13 -3.16 1.50
C ILE A 43 -9.43 -2.36 0.39
N ALA A 44 -8.53 -1.44 0.74
CA ALA A 44 -7.82 -0.62 -0.24
C ALA A 44 -6.85 -1.45 -1.11
N MET A 45 -6.15 -2.41 -0.51
CA MET A 45 -5.25 -3.35 -1.19
C MET A 45 -6.01 -4.27 -2.14
N THR A 46 -7.17 -4.78 -1.73
CA THR A 46 -8.04 -5.60 -2.58
C THR A 46 -8.54 -4.79 -3.78
N HIS A 47 -8.90 -3.52 -3.59
CA HIS A 47 -9.29 -2.67 -4.71
C HIS A 47 -8.13 -2.39 -5.66
N LEU A 48 -6.93 -2.09 -5.13
CA LEU A 48 -5.73 -1.88 -5.95
C LEU A 48 -5.36 -3.14 -6.75
N ASP A 49 -5.44 -4.32 -6.15
CA ASP A 49 -5.22 -5.60 -6.83
C ASP A 49 -6.17 -5.78 -8.01
N GLY A 50 -7.46 -5.48 -7.81
CA GLY A 50 -8.46 -5.53 -8.88
C GLY A 50 -8.24 -4.48 -9.98
N LEU A 51 -7.77 -3.29 -9.63
CA LEU A 51 -7.42 -2.24 -10.62
C LEU A 51 -6.24 -2.64 -11.49
N ILE A 52 -5.22 -3.29 -10.90
CA ILE A 52 -4.06 -3.79 -11.63
C ILE A 52 -4.49 -4.95 -12.53
N GLY A 53 -5.21 -5.92 -11.97
CA GLY A 53 -5.71 -7.09 -12.68
C GLY A 53 -4.65 -7.79 -13.54
N ASP A 54 -5.08 -8.40 -14.63
CA ASP A 54 -4.18 -9.07 -15.59
C ASP A 54 -3.32 -8.09 -16.41
N SER A 55 -3.70 -6.81 -16.44
CA SER A 55 -2.96 -5.79 -17.21
C SER A 55 -1.57 -5.52 -16.62
N GLY A 56 -1.43 -5.69 -15.31
CA GLY A 56 -0.21 -5.37 -14.59
C GLY A 56 0.08 -3.86 -14.50
N HIS A 57 -0.92 -3.00 -14.70
CA HIS A 57 -0.80 -1.55 -14.61
C HIS A 57 -1.98 -0.93 -13.87
N VAL A 58 -1.73 0.13 -13.11
CA VAL A 58 -2.76 0.77 -12.25
C VAL A 58 -3.78 1.58 -13.08
N TYR A 59 -3.42 2.01 -14.29
CA TYR A 59 -4.26 2.89 -15.09
C TYR A 59 -4.32 2.45 -16.55
N HIS A 60 -5.49 1.99 -16.98
CA HIS A 60 -5.83 1.64 -18.38
C HIS A 60 -4.74 0.85 -19.10
N ASP A 61 -4.21 -0.20 -18.47
CA ASP A 61 -3.20 -1.10 -19.06
C ASP A 61 -1.91 -0.39 -19.50
N GLN A 62 -1.63 0.81 -18.97
CA GLN A 62 -0.51 1.66 -19.36
C GLN A 62 0.43 1.96 -18.21
N ARG A 63 1.73 1.95 -18.51
CA ARG A 63 2.74 2.41 -17.58
C ARG A 63 2.60 3.90 -17.32
N THR A 64 2.32 4.27 -16.08
CA THR A 64 2.21 5.68 -15.67
C THR A 64 2.90 5.92 -14.32
N ILE A 65 2.93 7.18 -13.88
CA ILE A 65 3.40 7.53 -12.53
C ILE A 65 2.57 6.84 -11.43
N ALA A 66 1.32 6.45 -11.73
CA ALA A 66 0.47 5.74 -10.78
C ALA A 66 1.09 4.40 -10.36
N ASP A 67 1.81 3.72 -11.25
CA ASP A 67 2.49 2.45 -10.94
C ASP A 67 3.62 2.68 -9.92
N ALA A 68 4.48 3.66 -10.16
CA ALA A 68 5.55 4.00 -9.22
C ALA A 68 4.99 4.40 -7.85
N TYR A 69 3.88 5.14 -7.85
CA TYR A 69 3.22 5.57 -6.62
C TYR A 69 2.59 4.39 -5.86
N ALA A 70 1.86 3.52 -6.56
CA ALA A 70 1.28 2.30 -5.99
C ALA A 70 2.36 1.36 -5.45
N TYR A 71 3.47 1.17 -6.19
CA TYR A 71 4.59 0.31 -5.78
C TYR A 71 5.16 0.73 -4.43
N VAL A 72 5.52 2.01 -4.27
CA VAL A 72 6.13 2.51 -3.04
C VAL A 72 5.17 2.38 -1.85
N MET A 73 3.89 2.69 -2.03
CA MET A 73 2.91 2.61 -0.94
C MET A 73 2.55 1.16 -0.59
N ALA A 74 2.49 0.26 -1.57
CA ALA A 74 2.23 -1.15 -1.34
C ALA A 74 3.31 -1.82 -0.49
N LEU A 75 4.57 -1.36 -0.53
CA LEU A 75 5.64 -1.83 0.37
C LEU A 75 5.28 -1.64 1.85
N TRP A 76 4.48 -0.63 2.21
CA TRP A 76 4.07 -0.40 3.59
C TRP A 76 3.25 -1.55 4.18
N SER A 77 2.54 -2.31 3.33
CA SER A 77 1.78 -3.48 3.75
C SER A 77 2.65 -4.58 4.38
N GLN A 78 3.97 -4.58 4.16
CA GLN A 78 4.91 -5.47 4.86
C GLN A 78 4.91 -5.26 6.38
N LYS A 79 4.41 -4.11 6.87
CA LYS A 79 4.24 -3.82 8.31
C LYS A 79 2.86 -4.23 8.85
N THR A 80 2.08 -4.96 8.06
CA THR A 80 0.74 -5.45 8.44
C THR A 80 0.73 -6.98 8.49
N PRO A 81 -0.27 -7.61 9.12
CA PRO A 81 -0.43 -9.07 9.09
C PRO A 81 -0.65 -9.66 7.68
N LYS A 82 -1.11 -8.86 6.71
CA LYS A 82 -1.38 -9.28 5.32
C LYS A 82 -0.66 -8.35 4.34
N SER A 83 0.55 -8.74 3.96
CA SER A 83 1.38 -8.01 2.99
C SER A 83 0.82 -8.08 1.56
N TYR A 84 1.34 -7.23 0.66
CA TYR A 84 1.03 -7.19 -0.77
C TYR A 84 1.17 -8.54 -1.47
N GLU A 85 1.99 -9.45 -0.93
CA GLU A 85 2.22 -10.80 -1.47
C GLU A 85 0.96 -11.67 -1.45
N ASN A 86 -0.04 -11.31 -0.62
CA ASN A 86 -1.30 -12.03 -0.48
C ASN A 86 -2.39 -11.56 -1.46
N TYR A 87 -2.05 -10.68 -2.40
CA TYR A 87 -2.95 -10.16 -3.42
C TYR A 87 -2.32 -10.48 -4.79
N PRO A 88 -2.90 -11.39 -5.59
CA PRO A 88 -2.18 -12.06 -6.67
C PRO A 88 -1.70 -11.13 -7.79
N HIS A 89 -2.53 -10.20 -8.25
CA HIS A 89 -2.17 -9.26 -9.31
C HIS A 89 -1.18 -8.22 -8.79
N LEU A 90 -1.40 -7.73 -7.58
CA LEU A 90 -0.50 -6.79 -6.93
C LEU A 90 0.86 -7.44 -6.65
N ALA A 91 0.92 -8.69 -6.21
CA ALA A 91 2.16 -9.42 -5.99
C ALA A 91 2.97 -9.56 -7.30
N ALA A 92 2.31 -9.94 -8.40
CA ALA A 92 2.94 -10.01 -9.72
C ALA A 92 3.42 -8.63 -10.20
N PHE A 93 2.62 -7.59 -10.01
CA PHE A 93 2.98 -6.20 -10.28
C PHE A 93 4.22 -5.76 -9.49
N MET A 94 4.27 -6.06 -8.19
CA MET A 94 5.39 -5.71 -7.32
C MET A 94 6.67 -6.41 -7.75
N ALA A 95 6.60 -7.69 -8.14
CA ALA A 95 7.74 -8.43 -8.67
C ALA A 95 8.29 -7.78 -9.96
N LYS A 96 7.40 -7.47 -10.92
CA LYS A 96 7.77 -6.80 -12.17
C LYS A 96 8.38 -5.41 -11.94
N MET A 97 7.82 -4.63 -11.01
CA MET A 97 8.36 -3.32 -10.65
C MET A 97 9.72 -3.42 -9.95
N ALA A 98 9.93 -4.42 -9.11
CA ALA A 98 11.22 -4.66 -8.44
C ALA A 98 12.34 -5.03 -9.43
N GLU A 99 12.01 -5.54 -10.62
CA GLU A 99 12.98 -5.83 -11.68
C GLU A 99 13.42 -4.58 -12.46
N ASP A 100 12.62 -3.52 -12.47
CA ASP A 100 12.86 -2.28 -13.21
C ASP A 100 14.13 -1.56 -12.69
N ALA A 101 15.03 -1.21 -13.62
CA ALA A 101 16.32 -0.61 -13.29
C ALA A 101 16.20 0.76 -12.60
N ALA A 102 15.19 1.57 -12.95
CA ALA A 102 14.97 2.86 -12.31
C ALA A 102 14.42 2.67 -10.88
N VAL A 103 13.52 1.70 -10.69
CA VAL A 103 13.01 1.34 -9.36
C VAL A 103 14.16 0.89 -8.47
N LYS A 104 14.99 -0.08 -8.92
CA LYS A 104 16.17 -0.56 -8.20
C LYS A 104 17.10 0.57 -7.78
N LYS A 105 17.37 1.51 -8.71
CA LYS A 105 18.24 2.66 -8.45
C LYS A 105 17.69 3.56 -7.34
N VAL A 106 16.39 3.83 -7.34
CA VAL A 106 15.74 4.71 -6.35
C VAL A 106 15.63 4.01 -4.99
N THR A 107 15.24 2.73 -4.95
CA THR A 107 15.13 1.99 -3.69
C THR A 107 16.48 1.77 -3.02
N ALA A 108 17.55 1.55 -3.80
CA ALA A 108 18.91 1.45 -3.26
C ALA A 108 19.42 2.76 -2.64
N ALA A 109 18.94 3.92 -3.11
CA ALA A 109 19.33 5.23 -2.59
C ALA A 109 18.49 5.69 -1.37
N ALA A 110 17.44 4.95 -1.02
CA ALA A 110 16.54 5.26 0.10
C ALA A 110 16.93 4.56 1.41
N HIS A 111 18.01 3.77 1.39
CA HIS A 111 18.65 3.13 2.54
C HIS A 111 19.91 3.89 2.94
#